data_AF-A0A1I7FJ46-F1
#
_entry.id   AF-A0A1I7FJ46-F1
#
_cell.length_a   1.000
_cell.length_b   1.000
_cell.length_c   1.000
_cell.angle_alpha   90.00
_cell.angle_beta   90.00
_cell.angle_gamma   90.00
#
_symmetry.space_group_name_H-M   'P 1'
#
loop_
_entity.id
_entity.type
_entity.pdbx_description
1 polymer ?
#
loop_
_entity_poly.entity_id
_entity_poly.type
_entity_poly.pdbx_seq_one_letter_code
_entity_poly.pdbx_strand_id
1 'polypeptide(L)'
;MLLRPLLASALLVLPLAAVAESPNIEPGQWDFTSTTTVEADMPIPDQTETYQECIAQSDLDDGTFDFIEEEEGCELLEHNVSADGVDYQMICQEEGGEATIDGNMAFMGDRTEGNVDILVESQQMGQMQLQTVIEGERTGDC
;
A
#
# COMPACT_ATOMS: atom_id res chain seq x y z
N MET A 1 21.46 38.51 56.37
CA MET A 1 20.32 38.72 55.42
C MET A 1 20.87 38.46 54.03
N LEU A 2 20.43 37.53 53.19
CA LEU A 2 19.42 36.47 53.23
C LEU A 2 19.84 35.49 52.10
N LEU A 3 19.75 34.17 52.35
CA LEU A 3 19.88 33.13 51.33
C LEU A 3 18.85 33.33 50.21
N ARG A 4 19.21 33.05 48.96
CA ARG A 4 18.28 32.53 47.94
C ARG A 4 19.03 31.69 46.90
N PRO A 5 18.84 30.35 46.88
CA PRO A 5 19.38 29.48 45.84
C PRO A 5 18.47 29.59 44.61
N LEU A 6 19.02 29.96 43.46
CA LEU A 6 18.33 29.81 42.19
C LEU A 6 18.55 28.37 41.72
N LEU A 7 17.52 27.55 41.95
CA LEU A 7 17.37 26.20 41.43
C LEU A 7 17.48 26.25 39.90
N ALA A 8 18.53 25.64 39.36
CA ALA A 8 18.64 25.35 37.94
C ALA A 8 17.68 24.20 37.59
N SER A 9 16.47 24.54 37.13
CA SER A 9 15.58 23.56 36.50
C SER A 9 16.12 23.24 35.11
N ALA A 10 16.93 22.19 35.02
CA ALA A 10 17.25 21.54 33.75
C ALA A 10 15.99 20.77 33.28
N LEU A 11 15.20 21.37 32.39
CA LEU A 11 14.22 20.61 31.60
C LEU A 11 14.98 19.68 30.67
N LEU A 12 15.04 18.39 31.01
CA LEU A 12 15.38 17.33 30.06
C LEU A 12 14.23 17.23 29.05
N VAL A 13 14.44 17.81 27.87
CA VAL A 13 13.63 17.50 26.69
C VAL A 13 14.07 16.12 26.23
N LEU A 14 13.33 15.06 26.62
CA LEU A 14 13.56 13.75 26.02
C LEU A 14 13.15 13.83 24.54
N PRO A 15 14.03 13.46 23.60
CA PRO A 15 13.61 13.27 22.22
C PRO A 15 12.68 12.07 22.21
N LEU A 16 11.40 12.31 21.91
CA LEU A 16 10.49 11.26 21.46
C LEU A 16 11.05 10.78 20.12
N ALA A 17 11.76 9.64 20.13
CA ALA A 17 12.06 8.94 18.90
C ALA A 17 10.71 8.52 18.30
N ALA A 18 10.34 9.09 17.16
CA ALA A 18 9.25 8.57 16.35
C ALA A 18 9.71 7.19 15.89
N VAL A 19 9.15 6.14 16.51
CA VAL A 19 9.23 4.79 15.96
C VAL A 19 8.28 4.77 14.77
N ALA A 20 8.84 4.73 13.56
CA ALA A 20 8.05 4.34 12.39
C ALA A 20 7.61 2.90 12.65
N GLU A 21 6.30 2.66 12.63
CA GLU A 21 5.76 1.32 12.82
C GLU A 21 6.07 0.52 11.55
N SER A 22 6.97 -0.46 11.67
CA SER A 22 7.31 -1.37 10.57
C SER A 22 6.06 -2.13 10.12
N PRO A 23 5.87 -2.37 8.80
CA PRO A 23 4.79 -3.22 8.30
C PRO A 23 4.82 -4.60 8.95
N ASN A 24 3.66 -5.16 9.24
CA ASN A 24 3.47 -6.51 9.78
C ASN A 24 3.64 -7.57 8.68
N ILE A 25 4.83 -7.59 8.07
CA ILE A 25 5.24 -8.49 7.00
C ILE A 25 6.54 -9.16 7.43
N GLU A 26 6.60 -10.48 7.35
CA GLU A 26 7.81 -11.24 7.64
C GLU A 26 8.74 -11.29 6.41
N PRO A 27 10.03 -10.91 6.54
CA PRO A 27 11.00 -11.07 5.45
C PRO A 27 11.15 -12.54 5.02
N GLY A 28 11.40 -12.75 3.73
CA GLY A 28 11.59 -14.09 3.17
C GLY A 28 11.11 -14.23 1.73
N GLN A 29 10.96 -15.47 1.31
CA GLN A 29 10.37 -15.84 0.04
C GLN A 29 8.84 -15.85 0.16
N TRP A 30 8.17 -15.18 -0.78
CA TRP A 30 6.72 -15.06 -0.85
C TRP A 30 6.19 -15.54 -2.20
N ASP A 31 5.05 -16.24 -2.16
CA ASP A 31 4.26 -16.59 -3.34
C ASP A 31 3.02 -15.68 -3.37
N PHE A 32 2.84 -14.96 -4.47
CA PHE A 32 1.70 -14.07 -4.71
C PHE A 32 0.82 -14.64 -5.80
N THR A 33 -0.50 -14.58 -5.58
CA THR A 33 -1.52 -14.87 -6.58
C THR A 33 -2.40 -13.65 -6.76
N SER A 34 -2.50 -13.18 -7.99
CA SER A 34 -3.37 -12.07 -8.38
C SER A 34 -4.43 -12.59 -9.33
N THR A 35 -5.70 -12.27 -9.08
CA THR A 35 -6.82 -12.59 -10.00
C THR A 35 -7.52 -11.31 -10.39
N THR A 36 -7.48 -10.99 -11.68
CA THR A 36 -8.13 -9.82 -12.27
C THR A 36 -9.41 -10.23 -12.99
N THR A 37 -10.51 -9.59 -12.62
CA THR A 37 -11.83 -9.68 -13.24
C THR A 37 -12.15 -8.37 -13.93
N VAL A 38 -12.69 -8.45 -15.15
CA VAL A 38 -13.10 -7.28 -15.93
C VAL A 38 -14.60 -7.33 -16.16
N GLU A 39 -15.31 -6.34 -15.62
CA GLU A 39 -16.74 -6.15 -15.87
C GLU A 39 -16.93 -5.26 -17.10
N ALA A 40 -17.41 -5.88 -18.18
CA ALA A 40 -17.71 -5.23 -19.45
C ALA A 40 -18.96 -5.87 -20.10
N ASP A 41 -19.49 -5.23 -21.14
CA ASP A 41 -20.65 -5.73 -21.91
C ASP A 41 -20.40 -7.10 -22.57
N MET A 42 -19.15 -7.54 -22.67
CA MET A 42 -18.77 -8.87 -23.15
C MET A 42 -18.12 -9.68 -22.04
N PRO A 43 -18.39 -11.00 -21.95
CA PRO A 43 -17.74 -11.86 -20.96
C PRO A 43 -16.26 -12.00 -21.29
N ILE A 44 -15.41 -11.41 -20.45
CA ILE A 44 -13.96 -11.55 -20.47
C ILE A 44 -13.60 -12.57 -19.38
N PRO A 45 -12.81 -13.61 -19.70
CA PRO A 45 -12.38 -14.58 -18.69
C PRO A 45 -11.46 -13.92 -17.65
N ASP A 46 -11.56 -14.35 -16.40
CA ASP A 46 -10.66 -13.91 -15.35
C ASP A 46 -9.22 -14.32 -15.65
N GLN A 47 -8.30 -13.44 -15.29
CA GLN A 47 -6.88 -13.62 -15.50
C GLN A 47 -6.20 -13.82 -14.14
N THR A 48 -5.67 -15.02 -13.90
CA THR A 48 -4.92 -15.34 -12.69
C THR A 48 -3.45 -15.47 -13.00
N GLU A 49 -2.62 -14.75 -12.24
CA GLU A 49 -1.16 -14.78 -12.32
C GLU A 49 -0.58 -15.14 -10.96
N THR A 50 0.45 -15.99 -10.96
CA THR A 50 1.21 -16.32 -9.75
C THR A 50 2.66 -15.97 -10.00
N TYR A 51 3.27 -15.26 -9.04
CA TYR A 51 4.68 -14.92 -9.08
C TYR A 51 5.29 -15.09 -7.70
N GLN A 52 6.62 -15.13 -7.67
CA GLN A 52 7.39 -15.36 -6.47
C GLN A 52 8.39 -14.23 -6.29
N GLU A 53 8.45 -13.68 -5.09
CA GLU A 53 9.30 -12.53 -4.76
C GLU A 53 10.01 -12.74 -3.43
N CYS A 54 11.28 -12.33 -3.36
CA CYS A 54 12.05 -12.31 -2.12
C CYS A 54 11.96 -10.91 -1.53
N ILE A 55 11.37 -10.80 -0.34
CA ILE A 55 11.23 -9.55 0.40
C ILE A 55 12.31 -9.50 1.47
N ALA A 56 13.25 -8.56 1.34
CA ALA A 56 14.27 -8.32 2.35
C ALA A 56 13.79 -7.35 3.43
N GLN A 57 14.36 -7.43 4.64
CA GLN A 57 14.06 -6.48 5.71
C GLN A 57 14.34 -5.02 5.30
N SER A 58 15.37 -4.79 4.49
CA SER A 58 15.67 -3.46 3.96
C SER A 58 14.55 -2.90 3.09
N ASP A 59 13.82 -3.74 2.36
CA ASP A 59 12.75 -3.30 1.48
C ASP A 59 11.54 -2.80 2.29
N LEU A 60 11.31 -3.44 3.45
CA LEU A 60 10.30 -3.03 4.44
C LEU A 60 10.72 -1.76 5.21
N ASP A 61 12.01 -1.64 5.53
CA ASP A 61 12.55 -0.51 6.32
C ASP A 61 12.65 0.79 5.50
N ASP A 62 12.99 0.68 4.22
CA ASP A 62 13.16 1.82 3.32
C ASP A 62 11.82 2.31 2.72
N GLY A 63 10.72 1.60 2.99
CA GLY A 63 9.40 1.88 2.42
C GLY A 63 9.31 1.58 0.92
N THR A 64 10.36 1.02 0.32
CA THR A 64 10.42 0.70 -1.11
C THR A 64 9.46 -0.42 -1.51
N PHE A 65 8.95 -1.17 -0.53
CA PHE A 65 7.79 -2.03 -0.70
C PHE A 65 6.51 -1.18 -0.73
N ASP A 66 6.45 -0.27 -1.72
CA ASP A 66 5.29 0.55 -2.00
C ASP A 66 4.34 -0.24 -2.90
N PHE A 67 3.13 -0.50 -2.40
CA PHE A 67 2.03 -1.10 -3.16
C PHE A 67 1.39 -0.13 -4.15
N ILE A 68 1.87 1.11 -4.18
CA ILE A 68 1.36 2.20 -5.00
C ILE A 68 2.46 2.57 -5.99
N GLU A 69 2.26 2.25 -7.25
CA GLU A 69 3.13 2.76 -8.31
C GLU A 69 2.75 4.21 -8.61
N GLU A 70 3.67 5.14 -8.35
CA GLU A 70 3.49 6.55 -8.73
C GLU A 70 3.52 6.67 -10.27
N GLU A 71 2.34 6.72 -10.90
CA GLU A 71 2.23 6.90 -12.36
C GLU A 71 2.02 8.38 -12.74
N GLU A 72 2.65 8.80 -13.84
CA GLU A 72 2.47 10.14 -14.39
C GLU A 72 0.99 10.36 -14.78
N GLY A 73 0.36 11.41 -14.23
CA GLY A 73 -1.05 11.71 -14.52
C GLY A 73 -2.04 11.20 -13.47
N CYS A 74 -1.56 10.54 -12.41
CA CYS A 74 -2.36 10.15 -11.25
C CYS A 74 -2.14 11.10 -10.06
N GLU A 75 -3.24 11.50 -9.42
CA GLU A 75 -3.25 12.27 -8.17
C GLU A 75 -3.69 11.36 -7.02
N LEU A 76 -2.87 11.27 -5.97
CA LEU A 76 -3.17 10.54 -4.74
C LEU A 76 -4.15 11.35 -3.88
N LEU A 77 -5.37 10.84 -3.70
CA LEU A 77 -6.44 11.48 -2.94
C LEU A 77 -6.38 11.10 -1.46
N GLU A 78 -6.20 9.82 -1.19
CA GLU A 78 -6.08 9.28 0.16
C GLU A 78 -4.94 8.26 0.22
N HIS A 79 -4.21 8.26 1.33
CA HIS A 79 -3.15 7.29 1.60
C HIS A 79 -3.02 7.11 3.10
N ASN A 80 -3.34 5.91 3.57
CA ASN A 80 -3.25 5.52 4.96
C ASN A 80 -2.33 4.31 5.06
N VAL A 81 -1.21 4.49 5.75
CA VAL A 81 -0.23 3.44 6.00
C VAL A 81 -0.21 3.13 7.48
N SER A 82 -0.30 1.85 7.80
CA SER A 82 -0.19 1.32 9.15
C SER A 82 0.67 0.05 9.16
N ALA A 83 1.00 -0.44 10.36
CA ALA A 83 1.64 -1.74 10.48
C ALA A 83 0.76 -2.86 9.91
N ASP A 84 -0.57 -2.75 10.01
CA ASP A 84 -1.50 -3.82 9.64
C ASP A 84 -1.94 -3.76 8.17
N GLY A 85 -1.54 -2.74 7.41
CA GLY A 85 -1.99 -2.59 6.04
C GLY A 85 -1.85 -1.18 5.47
N VAL A 86 -2.22 -1.08 4.19
CA VAL A 86 -2.29 0.15 3.42
C VAL A 86 -3.67 0.28 2.79
N ASP A 87 -4.25 1.47 2.86
CA ASP A 87 -5.42 1.86 2.08
C ASP A 87 -5.05 3.11 1.25
N TYR A 88 -5.43 3.14 -0.02
CA TYR A 88 -5.18 4.28 -0.88
C TYR A 88 -6.29 4.50 -1.89
N GLN A 89 -6.41 5.76 -2.31
CA GLN A 89 -7.27 6.16 -3.40
C GLN A 89 -6.52 7.11 -4.32
N MET A 90 -6.57 6.84 -5.62
CA MET A 90 -5.97 7.67 -6.66
C MET A 90 -6.97 7.99 -7.76
N ILE A 91 -6.77 9.13 -8.40
CA ILE A 91 -7.49 9.52 -9.60
C ILE A 91 -6.50 9.82 -10.72
N CYS A 92 -6.61 9.11 -11.83
CA CYS A 92 -5.77 9.30 -13.01
C CYS A 92 -6.59 10.02 -14.09
N GLN A 93 -6.05 11.13 -14.61
CA GLN A 93 -6.71 11.93 -15.65
C GLN A 93 -5.81 12.03 -16.88
N GLU A 94 -6.24 11.40 -17.97
CA GLU A 94 -5.55 11.47 -19.27
C GLU A 94 -6.49 11.91 -20.40
N GLU A 95 -5.95 12.20 -21.59
CA GLU A 95 -6.75 12.60 -22.76
C GLU A 95 -7.84 11.58 -23.15
N GLY A 96 -7.75 10.32 -22.70
CA GLY A 96 -8.66 9.22 -23.01
C GLY A 96 -9.84 9.02 -22.04
N GLY A 97 -9.80 9.63 -20.84
CA GLY A 97 -10.79 9.41 -19.79
C GLY A 97 -10.23 9.66 -18.39
N GLU A 98 -11.07 9.43 -17.40
CA GLU A 98 -10.72 9.46 -15.98
C GLU A 98 -10.75 8.03 -15.44
N ALA A 99 -9.78 7.69 -14.57
CA ALA A 99 -9.77 6.43 -13.85
C ALA A 99 -9.70 6.69 -12.35
N THR A 100 -10.62 6.12 -11.58
CA THR A 100 -10.53 6.07 -10.11
C THR A 100 -9.97 4.72 -9.71
N ILE A 101 -8.97 4.73 -8.83
CA ILE A 101 -8.30 3.53 -8.33
C ILE A 101 -8.46 3.52 -6.81
N ASP A 102 -9.09 2.48 -6.29
CA ASP A 102 -9.27 2.24 -4.86
C ASP A 102 -8.54 0.94 -4.51
N GLY A 103 -7.51 1.03 -3.66
CA GLY A 103 -6.69 -0.11 -3.29
C GLY A 103 -6.59 -0.28 -1.79
N ASN A 104 -6.59 -1.53 -1.33
CA ASN A 104 -6.23 -1.87 0.04
C ASN A 104 -5.42 -3.17 0.10
N MET A 105 -4.59 -3.26 1.13
CA MET A 105 -3.75 -4.41 1.41
C MET A 105 -3.66 -4.60 2.93
N ALA A 106 -3.91 -5.81 3.41
CA ALA A 106 -3.79 -6.20 4.81
C ALA A 106 -2.52 -7.02 5.03
N PHE A 107 -1.81 -6.74 6.13
CA PHE A 107 -0.56 -7.38 6.52
C PHE A 107 -0.76 -8.20 7.80
N MET A 108 -0.55 -9.52 7.69
CA MET A 108 -0.86 -10.47 8.76
C MET A 108 0.37 -11.31 9.18
N GLY A 109 1.57 -10.76 8.99
CA GLY A 109 2.85 -11.43 9.27
C GLY A 109 3.30 -12.27 8.09
N ASP A 110 2.84 -13.52 8.01
CA ASP A 110 3.20 -14.49 6.96
C ASP A 110 2.19 -14.53 5.80
N ARG A 111 1.17 -13.66 5.84
CA ARG A 111 0.11 -13.56 4.83
C ARG A 111 -0.23 -12.11 4.51
N THR A 112 -0.64 -11.89 3.27
CA THR A 112 -1.21 -10.62 2.81
C THR A 112 -2.45 -10.87 1.97
N GLU A 113 -3.44 -9.99 2.10
CA GLU A 113 -4.65 -10.01 1.28
C GLU A 113 -4.97 -8.59 0.86
N GLY A 114 -5.32 -8.39 -0.41
CA GLY A 114 -5.64 -7.07 -0.92
C GLY A 114 -6.62 -7.11 -2.07
N ASN A 115 -7.21 -5.95 -2.35
CA ASN A 115 -8.00 -5.73 -3.54
C ASN A 115 -7.66 -4.37 -4.13
N VAL A 116 -7.73 -4.30 -5.45
CA VAL A 116 -7.61 -3.08 -6.24
C VAL A 116 -8.81 -3.02 -7.16
N ASP A 117 -9.65 -2.01 -6.95
CA ASP A 117 -10.81 -1.72 -7.77
C ASP A 117 -10.49 -0.50 -8.64
N ILE A 118 -10.65 -0.64 -9.96
CA ILE A 118 -10.38 0.40 -10.94
C ILE A 118 -11.66 0.68 -11.71
N LEU A 119 -12.12 1.94 -11.64
CA LEU A 119 -13.24 2.43 -12.40
C LEU A 119 -12.74 3.36 -13.50
N VAL A 120 -12.85 2.94 -14.76
CA VAL A 120 -12.49 3.76 -15.92
C VAL A 120 -13.75 4.34 -16.54
N GLU A 121 -13.79 5.67 -16.65
CA GLU A 121 -14.86 6.41 -17.29
C GLU A 121 -14.34 7.11 -18.55
N SER A 122 -14.71 6.59 -19.72
CA SER A 122 -14.36 7.18 -21.01
C SER A 122 -15.59 7.64 -21.77
N GLN A 123 -15.54 8.87 -22.30
CA GLN A 123 -16.64 9.43 -23.10
C GLN A 123 -16.95 8.64 -24.38
N GLN A 124 -16.01 7.82 -24.87
CA GLN A 124 -16.16 7.02 -26.09
C GLN A 124 -16.55 5.56 -25.83
N MET A 125 -16.02 4.97 -24.76
CA MET A 125 -16.15 3.53 -24.46
C MET A 125 -17.16 3.21 -23.36
N GLY A 126 -17.64 4.22 -22.62
CA GLY A 126 -18.50 4.02 -21.45
C GLY A 126 -17.70 3.74 -20.18
N GLN A 127 -18.37 3.15 -19.20
CA GLN A 127 -17.80 2.78 -17.91
C GLN A 127 -17.27 1.34 -17.97
N MET A 128 -16.06 1.11 -17.48
CA MET A 128 -15.45 -0.21 -17.33
C MET A 128 -14.96 -0.35 -15.88
N GLN A 129 -15.23 -1.50 -15.27
CA GLN A 129 -14.75 -1.80 -13.92
C GLN A 129 -13.79 -2.98 -13.99
N LEU A 130 -12.64 -2.83 -13.34
CA LEU A 130 -11.66 -3.89 -13.14
C LEU A 130 -11.54 -4.11 -11.64
N GLN A 131 -11.49 -5.37 -11.24
CA GLN A 131 -11.24 -5.76 -9.87
C GLN A 131 -10.09 -6.76 -9.85
N THR A 132 -9.08 -6.50 -9.05
CA THR A 132 -7.94 -7.40 -8.85
C THR A 132 -7.88 -7.79 -7.39
N VAL A 133 -7.97 -9.09 -7.10
CA VAL A 133 -7.75 -9.65 -5.76
C VAL A 133 -6.34 -10.21 -5.69
N ILE A 134 -5.60 -9.84 -4.64
CA ILE A 134 -4.21 -10.23 -4.42
C ILE A 134 -4.13 -11.02 -3.11
N GLU A 135 -3.54 -12.20 -3.17
CA GLU A 135 -3.25 -13.05 -2.02
C GLU A 135 -1.75 -13.35 -2.00
N GLY A 136 -1.11 -13.23 -0.83
CA GLY A 136 0.31 -13.52 -0.63
C GLY A 136 0.53 -14.43 0.57
N GLU A 137 1.44 -15.40 0.45
CA GLU A 137 1.86 -16.27 1.55
C GLU A 137 3.38 -16.45 1.55
N ARG A 138 3.98 -16.35 2.74
CA ARG A 138 5.41 -16.61 2.94
C ARG A 138 5.70 -18.10 2.83
N THR A 139 6.60 -18.47 1.92
CA THR A 139 7.00 -19.86 1.67
C THR A 139 8.30 -20.26 2.35
N GLY A 140 9.10 -19.31 2.83
CA GLY A 140 10.33 -19.60 3.58
C GLY A 140 11.33 -18.47 3.58
N ASP A 141 12.59 -18.82 3.82
CA ASP A 141 13.72 -17.89 3.68
C ASP A 141 14.11 -17.79 2.20
N CYS A 142 14.67 -16.64 1.81
CA CYS A 142 15.49 -16.55 0.60
C CYS A 142 16.88 -17.18 0.87
#